data_AF-A0A533R9Y0-F1
#
_entry.id   AF-A0A533R9Y0-F1
#
_cell.length_a   1.000
_cell.length_b   1.000
_cell.length_c   1.000
_cell.angle_alpha   90.00
_cell.angle_beta   90.00
_cell.angle_gamma   90.00
#
_symmetry.space_group_name_H-M   'P 1'
#
loop_
_entity.id
_entity.type
_entity.pdbx_description
1 polymer ?
#
loop_
_entity_poly.entity_id
_entity_poly.type
_entity_poly.pdbx_seq_one_letter_code
_entity_poly.pdbx_strand_id
1 'polypeptide(L)'
;MEWIASLSTTGLFAFALWLLRGVIKTRLINAVRHEYEKDIEQLKTTLRMSEEVFKTDLKEKEKQIEALRSGALSAIMTRRNTLYARQLQAIEDIWGAVVSLSYGKSISATMAILKYEEAVKEAANSERFRKTFEWLSVNYDANQVYNQANRARPFVSELAWAYFSAYQTIIAHGVLRLKTLQIGVGKEFSDHDSILKIVKTALPEYSEFIAEHGVNSLHYLLDAIETKLLKEIQTMLKDTGSDAEDIKRAAQILEETEKLMSVNEQMLEA
;
A
#
# COMPACT_ATOMS: atom_id res chain seq x y z
N MET A 1 113.91 -28.45 -14.72
CA MET A 1 112.71 -29.25 -15.05
C MET A 1 111.52 -28.73 -14.24
N GLU A 2 111.03 -27.50 -14.49
CA GLU A 2 109.97 -26.89 -13.65
C GLU A 2 108.66 -26.59 -14.41
N TRP A 3 108.67 -26.63 -15.75
CA TRP A 3 107.48 -26.33 -16.57
C TRP A 3 106.48 -27.49 -16.68
N ILE A 4 106.89 -28.73 -16.39
CA ILE A 4 106.00 -29.91 -16.43
C ILE A 4 105.11 -29.97 -15.18
N ALA A 5 105.60 -29.45 -14.04
CA ALA A 5 104.83 -29.37 -12.80
C ALA A 5 103.72 -28.29 -12.88
N SER A 6 103.95 -27.17 -13.58
CA SER A 6 102.92 -26.14 -13.73
C SER A 6 101.80 -26.56 -14.69
N LEU A 7 102.12 -27.30 -15.75
CA LEU A 7 101.14 -27.87 -16.70
C LEU A 7 100.26 -28.94 -16.04
N SER A 8 100.82 -29.82 -15.20
CA SER A 8 100.04 -30.85 -14.50
C SER A 8 99.13 -30.23 -13.43
N THR A 9 99.63 -29.24 -12.68
CA THR A 9 98.85 -28.57 -11.62
C THR A 9 97.73 -27.70 -12.19
N THR A 10 97.97 -27.02 -13.31
CA THR A 10 96.95 -26.20 -14.00
C THR A 10 95.90 -27.08 -14.70
N GLY A 11 96.30 -28.21 -15.29
CA GLY A 11 95.38 -29.18 -15.87
C GLY A 11 94.48 -29.86 -14.83
N LEU A 12 95.03 -30.23 -13.67
CA LEU A 12 94.26 -30.75 -12.54
C LEU A 12 93.28 -29.72 -11.98
N PHE A 13 93.69 -28.45 -11.87
CA PHE A 13 92.80 -27.37 -11.44
C PHE A 13 91.68 -27.10 -12.45
N ALA A 14 91.99 -27.09 -13.75
CA ALA A 14 90.98 -26.91 -14.81
C ALA A 14 89.98 -28.08 -14.83
N PHE A 15 90.45 -29.31 -14.65
CA PHE A 15 89.61 -30.50 -14.53
C PHE A 15 88.74 -30.48 -13.27
N ALA A 16 89.32 -30.07 -12.12
CA ALA A 16 88.59 -29.90 -10.87
C ALA A 16 87.52 -28.80 -10.96
N LEU A 17 87.84 -27.66 -11.58
CA LEU A 17 86.90 -26.57 -11.84
C LEU A 17 85.80 -26.99 -12.84
N TRP A 18 86.13 -27.80 -13.84
CA TRP A 18 85.17 -28.34 -14.78
C TRP A 18 84.17 -29.30 -14.10
N LEU A 19 84.65 -30.18 -13.22
CA LEU A 19 83.79 -31.04 -12.39
C LEU A 19 82.94 -30.22 -11.40
N LEU A 20 83.55 -29.23 -10.73
CA LEU A 20 82.83 -28.33 -9.81
C LEU A 20 81.75 -27.51 -10.53
N ARG A 21 81.97 -27.10 -11.78
CA ARG A 21 80.96 -26.38 -12.58
C ARG A 21 79.69 -27.20 -12.75
N GLY A 22 79.81 -28.52 -12.96
CA GLY A 22 78.66 -29.42 -13.05
C GLY A 22 77.89 -29.50 -11.73
N VAL A 23 78.61 -29.67 -10.62
CA VAL A 23 78.04 -29.80 -9.27
C VAL A 23 77.36 -28.50 -8.81
N ILE A 24 78.02 -27.36 -8.97
CA ILE A 24 77.50 -26.04 -8.58
C ILE A 24 76.28 -25.69 -9.43
N LYS A 25 76.34 -25.89 -10.76
CA LYS A 25 75.20 -25.61 -11.66
C LYS A 25 73.99 -26.47 -11.29
N THR A 26 74.21 -27.76 -11.00
CA THR A 26 73.12 -28.68 -10.64
C THR A 26 72.49 -28.30 -9.30
N ARG A 27 73.30 -27.96 -8.29
CA ARG A 27 72.76 -27.51 -7.00
C ARG A 27 72.03 -26.18 -7.09
N LEU A 28 72.56 -25.19 -7.83
CA LEU A 28 71.92 -23.89 -7.99
C LEU A 28 70.58 -24.01 -8.76
N ILE A 29 70.55 -24.79 -9.83
CA ILE A 29 69.31 -25.05 -10.60
C ILE A 29 68.29 -25.78 -9.73
N ASN A 30 68.71 -26.81 -8.99
CA ASN A 30 67.80 -27.56 -8.12
C ASN A 30 67.28 -26.73 -6.95
N ALA A 31 68.12 -25.84 -6.37
CA ALA A 31 67.70 -24.92 -5.32
C ALA A 31 66.65 -23.92 -5.82
N VAL A 32 66.92 -23.26 -6.96
CA VAL A 32 65.99 -22.31 -7.58
C VAL A 32 64.69 -23.01 -8.02
N ARG A 33 64.80 -24.22 -8.58
CA ARG A 33 63.62 -25.02 -8.95
C ARG A 33 62.76 -25.36 -7.74
N HIS A 34 63.38 -25.72 -6.62
CA HIS A 34 62.65 -26.03 -5.39
C HIS A 34 61.96 -24.78 -4.82
N GLU A 35 62.60 -23.62 -4.84
CA GLU A 35 61.97 -22.35 -4.45
C GLU A 35 60.77 -22.02 -5.35
N TYR A 36 60.91 -22.11 -6.67
CA TYR A 36 59.79 -21.90 -7.59
C TYR A 36 58.66 -22.94 -7.43
N GLU A 37 58.99 -24.21 -7.23
CA GLU A 37 57.98 -25.26 -6.96
C GLU A 37 57.22 -24.96 -5.67
N LYS A 38 57.93 -24.52 -4.63
CA LYS A 38 57.34 -24.09 -3.35
C LYS A 38 56.47 -22.85 -3.51
N ASP A 39 56.91 -21.84 -4.25
CA ASP A 39 56.14 -20.62 -4.49
C ASP A 39 54.90 -20.90 -5.34
N ILE A 40 54.99 -21.78 -6.34
CA ILE A 40 53.84 -22.21 -7.14
C ILE A 40 52.84 -22.98 -6.29
N GLU A 41 53.31 -23.87 -5.42
CA GLU A 41 52.44 -24.59 -4.50
C GLU A 41 51.77 -23.65 -3.51
N GLN A 42 52.52 -22.70 -2.93
CA GLN A 42 51.98 -21.65 -2.07
C GLN A 42 50.93 -20.81 -2.79
N LEU A 43 51.22 -20.28 -3.98
CA LEU A 43 50.27 -19.50 -4.76
C LEU A 43 49.01 -20.31 -5.10
N LYS A 44 49.14 -21.59 -5.49
CA LYS A 44 47.99 -22.46 -5.75
C LYS A 44 47.13 -22.67 -4.50
N THR A 45 47.76 -22.88 -3.34
CA THR A 45 47.02 -23.04 -2.08
C THR A 45 46.34 -21.74 -1.66
N THR A 46 47.02 -20.60 -1.74
CA THR A 46 46.43 -19.29 -1.44
C THR A 46 45.27 -18.97 -2.39
N LEU A 47 45.42 -19.26 -3.68
CA LEU A 47 44.35 -19.06 -4.66
C LEU A 47 43.13 -19.92 -4.31
N ARG A 48 43.31 -21.22 -4.05
CA ARG A 48 42.22 -22.12 -3.65
C ARG A 48 41.53 -21.67 -2.36
N MET A 49 42.31 -21.30 -1.34
CA MET A 49 41.74 -20.77 -0.09
C MET A 49 40.94 -19.49 -0.35
N SER A 50 41.44 -18.58 -1.19
CA SER A 50 40.73 -17.35 -1.52
C SER A 50 39.44 -17.65 -2.31
N GLU A 51 39.46 -18.59 -3.25
CA GLU A 51 38.28 -19.03 -4.00
C GLU A 51 37.22 -19.63 -3.08
N GLU A 52 37.61 -20.49 -2.14
CA GLU A 52 36.68 -21.08 -1.15
C GLU A 52 36.08 -20.03 -0.22
N VAL A 53 36.88 -19.06 0.23
CA VAL A 53 36.40 -17.92 1.04
C VAL A 53 35.43 -17.05 0.24
N PHE A 54 35.75 -16.72 -1.01
CA PHE A 54 34.84 -15.94 -1.86
C PHE A 54 33.54 -16.71 -2.16
N LYS A 55 33.61 -18.02 -2.45
CA LYS A 55 32.42 -18.85 -2.67
C LYS A 55 31.53 -18.92 -1.42
N THR A 56 32.12 -19.00 -0.23
CA THR A 56 31.35 -19.04 1.03
C THR A 56 30.75 -17.69 1.37
N ASP A 57 31.48 -16.59 1.18
CA ASP A 57 30.95 -15.23 1.34
C ASP A 57 29.79 -14.96 0.36
N LEU A 58 29.94 -15.32 -0.92
CA LEU A 58 28.86 -15.18 -1.91
C LEU A 58 27.59 -15.92 -1.48
N LYS A 59 27.71 -17.20 -1.06
CA LYS A 59 26.58 -17.98 -0.56
C LYS A 59 25.94 -17.37 0.69
N GLU A 60 26.73 -16.76 1.57
CA GLU A 60 26.20 -16.08 2.74
C GLU A 60 25.46 -14.79 2.36
N LYS A 61 26.02 -14.00 1.44
CA LYS A 61 25.37 -12.80 0.90
C LYS A 61 24.09 -13.11 0.16
N GLU A 62 24.05 -14.17 -0.64
CA GLU A 62 22.83 -14.66 -1.31
C GLU A 62 21.74 -15.00 -0.30
N LYS A 63 22.06 -15.76 0.75
CA LYS A 63 21.11 -16.07 1.83
C LYS A 63 20.61 -14.82 2.55
N GLN A 64 21.49 -13.84 2.77
CA GLN A 64 21.09 -12.55 3.37
C GLN A 64 20.14 -11.77 2.44
N ILE A 65 20.42 -11.75 1.14
CA ILE A 65 19.56 -11.11 0.13
C ILE A 65 18.19 -11.80 0.07
N GLU A 66 18.16 -13.13 0.09
CA GLU A 66 16.93 -13.93 0.10
C GLU A 66 16.10 -13.66 1.36
N ALA A 67 16.74 -13.65 2.54
CA ALA A 67 16.09 -13.33 3.81
C ALA A 67 15.54 -11.89 3.84
N LEU A 68 16.29 -10.92 3.31
CA LEU A 68 15.84 -9.53 3.20
C LEU A 68 14.67 -9.39 2.24
N ARG A 69 14.71 -10.06 1.09
CA ARG A 69 13.65 -10.01 0.08
C ARG A 69 12.37 -10.66 0.57
N SER A 70 12.47 -11.84 1.18
CA SER A 70 11.32 -12.52 1.79
C SER A 70 10.73 -11.72 2.96
N GLY A 71 11.59 -11.15 3.82
CA GLY A 71 11.17 -10.26 4.90
C GLY A 71 10.49 -8.98 4.41
N ALA A 72 11.04 -8.33 3.39
CA ALA A 72 10.46 -7.14 2.78
C ALA A 72 9.11 -7.43 2.11
N LEU A 73 9.01 -8.53 1.35
CA LEU A 73 7.76 -8.98 0.74
C LEU A 73 6.70 -9.26 1.80
N SER A 74 7.05 -9.99 2.86
CA SER A 74 6.15 -10.27 3.98
C SER A 74 5.67 -8.98 4.65
N ALA A 75 6.56 -8.04 4.94
CA ALA A 75 6.20 -6.75 5.53
C ALA A 75 5.26 -5.93 4.62
N ILE A 76 5.50 -5.93 3.30
CA ILE A 76 4.62 -5.28 2.33
C ILE A 76 3.23 -5.94 2.34
N MET A 77 3.16 -7.27 2.35
CA MET A 77 1.89 -8.00 2.42
C MET A 77 1.14 -7.69 3.71
N THR A 78 1.79 -7.71 4.87
CA THR A 78 1.17 -7.38 6.17
C THR A 78 0.65 -5.95 6.19
N ARG A 79 1.43 -5.00 5.68
CA ARG A 79 0.98 -3.59 5.58
C ARG A 79 -0.25 -3.47 4.70
N ARG A 80 -0.26 -4.12 3.53
CA ARG A 80 -1.41 -4.10 2.61
C ARG A 80 -2.64 -4.76 3.22
N ASN A 81 -2.50 -5.93 3.85
CA ASN A 81 -3.62 -6.60 4.51
C ASN A 81 -4.21 -5.74 5.64
N THR A 82 -3.36 -5.04 6.40
CA THR A 82 -3.82 -4.13 7.45
C THR A 82 -4.57 -2.94 6.85
N LEU A 83 -4.06 -2.34 5.76
CA LEU A 83 -4.75 -1.25 5.07
C LEU A 83 -6.08 -1.72 4.47
N TYR A 84 -6.12 -2.88 3.84
CA TYR A 84 -7.34 -3.48 3.29
C TYR A 84 -8.37 -3.74 4.40
N ALA A 85 -7.95 -4.29 5.54
CA ALA A 85 -8.85 -4.48 6.69
C ALA A 85 -9.41 -3.15 7.21
N ARG A 86 -8.60 -2.08 7.25
CA ARG A 86 -9.06 -0.73 7.62
C ARG A 86 -10.02 -0.15 6.60
N GLN A 87 -9.78 -0.36 5.32
CA GLN A 87 -10.67 0.07 4.24
C GLN A 87 -12.00 -0.67 4.29
N LEU A 88 -12.00 -1.99 4.52
CA LEU A 88 -13.22 -2.76 4.69
C LEU A 88 -14.03 -2.27 5.88
N GLN A 89 -13.38 -2.04 7.03
CA GLN A 89 -14.04 -1.47 8.21
C GLN A 89 -14.61 -0.07 7.92
N ALA A 90 -13.90 0.75 7.16
CA ALA A 90 -14.36 2.09 6.80
C ALA A 90 -15.58 2.05 5.86
N ILE A 91 -15.61 1.11 4.92
CA ILE A 91 -16.77 0.85 4.07
C ILE A 91 -17.97 0.43 4.93
N GLU A 92 -17.78 -0.49 5.87
CA GLU A 92 -18.82 -0.91 6.82
C GLU A 92 -19.30 0.25 7.69
N ASP A 93 -18.39 1.11 8.16
CA ASP A 93 -18.73 2.28 8.97
C ASP A 93 -19.54 3.31 8.18
N ILE A 94 -19.19 3.60 6.93
CA ILE A 94 -19.96 4.52 6.07
C ILE A 94 -21.32 3.91 5.75
N TRP A 95 -21.39 2.64 5.37
CA TRP A 95 -22.66 2.01 5.06
C TRP A 95 -23.56 1.89 6.28
N GLY A 96 -22.98 1.57 7.45
CA GLY A 96 -23.66 1.61 8.73
C GLY A 96 -24.23 3.00 9.03
N ALA A 97 -23.47 4.06 8.77
CA ALA A 97 -23.95 5.43 8.91
C ALA A 97 -25.12 5.75 7.96
N VAL A 98 -25.09 5.27 6.70
CA VAL A 98 -26.22 5.39 5.75
C VAL A 98 -27.46 4.68 6.29
N VAL A 99 -27.32 3.46 6.82
CA VAL A 99 -28.43 2.71 7.41
C VAL A 99 -28.99 3.43 8.64
N SER A 100 -28.14 3.96 9.52
CA SER A 100 -28.57 4.76 10.68
C SER A 100 -29.29 6.05 10.27
N LEU A 101 -28.93 6.63 9.12
CA LEU A 101 -29.60 7.79 8.54
C LEU A 101 -30.98 7.47 7.95
N SER A 102 -31.40 6.21 7.83
CA SER A 102 -32.72 5.81 7.31
C SER A 102 -33.89 6.46 8.06
N TYR A 103 -33.79 6.63 9.38
CA TYR A 103 -34.79 7.39 10.15
C TYR A 103 -34.85 8.86 9.71
N GLY A 104 -33.70 9.45 9.42
CA GLY A 104 -33.58 10.79 8.86
C GLY A 104 -34.16 10.91 7.44
N LYS A 105 -34.07 9.85 6.64
CA LYS A 105 -34.74 9.76 5.32
C LYS A 105 -36.26 9.86 5.47
N SER A 106 -36.85 9.20 6.45
CA SER A 106 -38.30 9.33 6.77
C SER A 106 -38.68 10.75 7.22
N ILE A 107 -37.82 11.41 8.01
CA ILE A 107 -38.02 12.82 8.37
C ILE A 107 -37.98 13.70 7.12
N SER A 108 -36.98 13.52 6.26
CA SER A 108 -36.86 14.24 5.00
C SER A 108 -38.06 14.02 4.08
N ALA A 109 -38.61 12.80 4.02
CA ALA A 109 -39.82 12.48 3.25
C ALA A 109 -41.03 13.30 3.74
N THR A 110 -41.22 13.32 5.06
CA THR A 110 -42.29 14.08 5.71
C THR A 110 -42.15 15.58 5.41
N MET A 111 -40.93 16.11 5.47
CA MET A 111 -40.66 17.53 5.20
C MET A 111 -40.80 17.91 3.71
N ALA A 112 -40.69 16.95 2.79
CA ALA A 112 -40.88 17.20 1.35
C ALA A 112 -42.37 17.34 0.98
N ILE A 113 -43.27 16.64 1.69
CA ILE A 113 -44.71 16.65 1.41
C ILE A 113 -45.43 17.75 2.21
N LEU A 114 -44.87 18.16 3.34
CA LEU A 114 -45.43 19.21 4.18
C LEU A 114 -45.32 20.58 3.49
N LYS A 115 -46.40 21.38 3.54
CA LYS A 115 -46.36 22.81 3.20
C LYS A 115 -45.60 23.56 4.31
N TYR A 116 -44.27 23.49 4.25
CA TYR A 116 -43.39 23.89 5.33
C TYR A 116 -43.58 25.35 5.75
N GLU A 117 -43.80 26.25 4.79
CA GLU A 117 -43.97 27.68 5.03
C GLU A 117 -45.20 27.96 5.90
N GLU A 118 -46.29 27.23 5.71
CA GLU A 118 -47.49 27.35 6.55
C GLU A 118 -47.33 26.62 7.88
N ALA A 119 -46.67 25.45 7.87
CA ALA A 119 -46.38 24.71 9.09
C ALA A 119 -45.50 25.50 10.06
N VAL A 120 -44.51 26.25 9.56
CA VAL A 120 -43.65 27.10 10.40
C VAL A 120 -44.43 28.23 11.07
N LYS A 121 -45.38 28.86 10.36
CA LYS A 121 -46.24 29.91 10.93
C LYS A 121 -47.16 29.34 12.00
N GLU A 122 -47.76 28.18 11.76
CA GLU A 122 -48.64 27.52 12.73
C GLU A 122 -47.86 27.05 13.98
N ALA A 123 -46.65 26.50 13.78
CA ALA A 123 -45.78 26.07 14.86
C ALA A 123 -45.35 27.21 15.79
N ALA A 124 -45.23 28.44 15.28
CA ALA A 124 -44.94 29.61 16.10
C ALA A 124 -46.10 29.97 17.06
N ASN A 125 -47.34 29.64 16.69
CA ASN A 125 -48.54 30.05 17.42
C ASN A 125 -49.16 28.94 18.27
N SER A 126 -48.86 27.66 17.98
CA SER A 126 -49.55 26.52 18.58
C SER A 126 -48.58 25.48 19.17
N GLU A 127 -48.53 25.40 20.50
CA GLU A 127 -47.79 24.32 21.19
C GLU A 127 -48.33 22.93 20.84
N ARG A 128 -49.64 22.81 20.65
CA ARG A 128 -50.26 21.55 20.24
C ARG A 128 -49.74 21.10 18.87
N PHE A 129 -49.55 22.03 17.94
CA PHE A 129 -48.99 21.74 16.64
C PHE A 129 -47.52 21.33 16.75
N ARG A 130 -46.71 21.98 17.61
CA ARG A 130 -45.31 21.57 17.85
C ARG A 130 -45.20 20.12 18.34
N LYS A 131 -46.09 19.72 19.25
CA LYS A 131 -46.14 18.34 19.81
C LYS A 131 -46.41 17.26 18.77
N THR A 132 -47.06 17.58 17.64
CA THR A 132 -47.30 16.58 16.58
C THR A 132 -46.03 16.16 15.86
N PHE A 133 -44.92 16.89 16.03
CA PHE A 133 -43.64 16.59 15.40
C PHE A 133 -42.63 15.92 16.35
N GLU A 134 -42.91 15.81 17.64
CA GLU A 134 -41.98 15.23 18.63
C GLU A 134 -41.65 13.76 18.33
N TRP A 135 -42.67 12.98 17.96
CA TRP A 135 -42.53 11.55 17.67
C TRP A 135 -41.63 11.25 16.46
N LEU A 136 -41.51 12.18 15.50
CA LEU A 136 -40.67 12.01 14.30
C LEU A 136 -39.18 11.99 14.61
N SER A 137 -38.75 12.50 15.78
CA SER A 137 -37.33 12.59 16.15
C SER A 137 -36.85 11.52 17.13
N VAL A 138 -37.73 10.65 17.62
CA VAL A 138 -37.44 9.74 18.76
C VAL A 138 -36.30 8.75 18.49
N ASN A 139 -36.05 8.41 17.21
CA ASN A 139 -35.04 7.41 16.83
C ASN A 139 -33.88 7.99 16.01
N TYR A 140 -33.73 9.32 15.95
CA TYR A 140 -32.66 9.95 15.17
C TYR A 140 -31.55 10.48 16.10
N ASP A 141 -30.38 9.82 16.07
CA ASP A 141 -29.17 10.28 16.75
C ASP A 141 -28.14 10.80 15.73
N ALA A 142 -28.05 12.12 15.60
CA ALA A 142 -27.10 12.79 14.70
C ALA A 142 -25.64 12.56 15.11
N ASN A 143 -25.36 12.45 16.41
CA ASN A 143 -24.00 12.38 16.94
C ASN A 143 -23.40 11.00 16.67
N GLN A 144 -24.21 9.95 16.82
CA GLN A 144 -23.79 8.58 16.50
C GLN A 144 -23.38 8.46 15.03
N VAL A 145 -24.20 8.97 14.12
CA VAL A 145 -23.94 8.94 12.67
C VAL A 145 -22.64 9.68 12.33
N TYR A 146 -22.48 10.91 12.86
CA TYR A 146 -21.31 11.74 12.56
C TYR A 146 -20.00 11.11 13.02
N ASN A 147 -20.00 10.56 14.24
CA ASN A 147 -18.82 9.92 14.82
C ASN A 147 -18.43 8.63 14.07
N GLN A 148 -19.41 7.84 13.63
CA GLN A 148 -19.13 6.62 12.88
C GLN A 148 -18.51 6.94 11.51
N ALA A 149 -19.12 7.85 10.75
CA ALA A 149 -18.67 8.19 9.40
C ALA A 149 -17.28 8.86 9.36
N ASN A 150 -16.97 9.75 10.31
CA ASN A 150 -15.69 10.46 10.32
C ASN A 150 -14.47 9.56 10.51
N ARG A 151 -14.62 8.43 11.22
CA ARG A 151 -13.53 7.46 11.39
C ARG A 151 -13.19 6.75 10.09
N ALA A 152 -14.15 6.64 9.19
CA ALA A 152 -13.99 6.00 7.90
C ALA A 152 -13.30 6.91 6.86
N ARG A 153 -13.38 8.24 7.03
CA ARG A 153 -12.88 9.23 6.06
C ARG A 153 -11.46 8.97 5.53
N PRO A 154 -10.45 8.61 6.35
CA PRO A 154 -9.09 8.39 5.85
C PRO A 154 -8.93 7.19 4.92
N PHE A 155 -9.89 6.27 4.90
CA PHE A 155 -9.78 4.98 4.22
C PHE A 155 -10.83 4.82 3.11
N VAL A 156 -11.58 5.86 2.79
CA VAL A 156 -12.56 5.85 1.69
C VAL A 156 -12.14 6.76 0.56
N SER A 157 -12.65 6.50 -0.66
CA SER A 157 -12.39 7.39 -1.77
C SER A 157 -13.05 8.76 -1.54
N GLU A 158 -12.42 9.81 -2.07
CA GLU A 158 -12.98 11.17 -2.01
C GLU A 158 -14.38 11.24 -2.65
N LEU A 159 -14.61 10.42 -3.69
CA LEU A 159 -15.89 10.36 -4.37
C LEU A 159 -16.96 9.69 -3.51
N ALA A 160 -16.64 8.58 -2.84
CA ALA A 160 -17.55 7.95 -1.87
C ALA A 160 -17.89 8.91 -0.74
N TRP A 161 -16.89 9.62 -0.22
CA TRP A 161 -17.10 10.62 0.82
C TRP A 161 -17.96 11.79 0.35
N ALA A 162 -17.79 12.25 -0.89
CA ALA A 162 -18.61 13.30 -1.48
C ALA A 162 -20.09 12.88 -1.61
N TYR A 163 -20.37 11.67 -2.10
CA TYR A 163 -21.73 11.14 -2.15
C TYR A 163 -22.35 11.01 -0.76
N PHE A 164 -21.62 10.44 0.20
CA PHE A 164 -22.09 10.35 1.59
C PHE A 164 -22.38 11.73 2.19
N SER A 165 -21.50 12.71 1.97
CA SER A 165 -21.68 14.08 2.46
C SER A 165 -22.91 14.75 1.86
N ALA A 166 -23.17 14.56 0.56
CA ALA A 166 -24.37 15.07 -0.09
C ALA A 166 -25.64 14.41 0.47
N TYR A 167 -25.61 13.08 0.66
CA TYR A 167 -26.70 12.32 1.30
C TYR A 167 -27.01 12.85 2.70
N GLN A 168 -25.98 13.01 3.53
CA GLN A 168 -26.10 13.54 4.88
C GLN A 168 -26.65 14.98 4.88
N THR A 169 -26.23 15.82 3.94
CA THR A 169 -26.68 17.22 3.83
C THR A 169 -28.18 17.31 3.59
N ILE A 170 -28.73 16.49 2.69
CA ILE A 170 -30.17 16.44 2.41
C ILE A 170 -30.95 16.03 3.67
N ILE A 171 -30.48 15.01 4.38
CA ILE A 171 -31.13 14.53 5.61
C ILE A 171 -31.02 15.57 6.72
N ALA A 172 -29.84 16.17 6.92
CA ALA A 172 -29.62 17.22 7.90
C ALA A 172 -30.55 18.42 7.66
N HIS A 173 -30.79 18.78 6.40
CA HIS A 173 -31.76 19.80 6.04
C HIS A 173 -33.19 19.44 6.50
N GLY A 174 -33.65 18.21 6.23
CA GLY A 174 -34.94 17.72 6.71
C GLY A 174 -35.05 17.72 8.24
N VAL A 175 -34.00 17.29 8.94
CA VAL A 175 -33.95 17.29 10.40
C VAL A 175 -33.95 18.70 10.98
N LEU A 176 -33.22 19.64 10.37
CA LEU A 176 -33.20 21.04 10.78
C LEU A 176 -34.59 21.67 10.65
N ARG A 177 -35.29 21.38 9.54
CA ARG A 177 -36.69 21.78 9.33
C ARG A 177 -37.60 21.22 10.42
N LEU A 178 -37.48 19.93 10.74
CA LEU A 178 -38.23 19.32 11.83
C LEU A 178 -37.97 20.00 13.18
N LYS A 179 -36.70 20.27 13.51
CA LYS A 179 -36.33 20.96 14.75
C LYS A 179 -36.88 22.38 14.82
N THR A 180 -36.90 23.08 13.68
CA THR A 180 -37.50 24.42 13.59
C THR A 180 -39.00 24.38 13.90
N LEU A 181 -39.73 23.37 13.41
CA LEU A 181 -41.14 23.15 13.74
C LEU A 181 -41.34 22.77 15.21
N GLN A 182 -40.49 21.93 15.78
CA GLN A 182 -40.58 21.54 17.20
C GLN A 182 -40.35 22.73 18.14
N ILE A 183 -39.42 23.63 17.82
CA ILE A 183 -39.11 24.80 18.64
C ILE A 183 -40.16 25.90 18.43
N GLY A 184 -40.62 26.10 17.20
CA GLY A 184 -41.58 27.15 16.83
C GLY A 184 -40.94 28.50 16.53
N VAL A 185 -39.75 28.52 15.92
CA VAL A 185 -38.99 29.76 15.66
C VAL A 185 -39.64 30.67 14.60
N GLY A 186 -40.71 30.22 13.93
CA GLY A 186 -41.52 31.03 13.01
C GLY A 186 -40.81 31.47 11.72
N LYS A 187 -39.55 31.08 11.51
CA LYS A 187 -38.75 31.37 10.32
C LYS A 187 -37.82 30.21 9.97
N GLU A 188 -37.54 30.02 8.68
CA GLU A 188 -36.53 29.09 8.17
C GLU A 188 -35.12 29.70 8.19
N PHE A 189 -34.12 28.92 8.62
CA PHE A 189 -32.71 29.33 8.72
C PHE A 189 -31.77 28.54 7.80
N SER A 190 -32.33 27.72 6.90
CA SER A 190 -31.57 26.88 6.00
C SER A 190 -30.97 27.69 4.85
N ASP A 191 -29.68 27.48 4.55
CA ASP A 191 -29.04 28.01 3.35
C ASP A 191 -29.32 27.10 2.15
N HIS A 192 -30.42 27.40 1.44
CA HIS A 192 -30.86 26.58 0.30
C HIS A 192 -29.85 26.59 -0.86
N ASP A 193 -29.20 27.73 -1.13
CA ASP A 193 -28.27 27.85 -2.27
C ASP A 193 -27.04 26.94 -2.10
N SER A 194 -26.47 26.93 -0.89
CA SER A 194 -25.34 26.03 -0.58
C SER A 194 -25.74 24.56 -0.67
N ILE A 195 -26.92 24.19 -0.15
CA ILE A 195 -27.41 22.81 -0.23
C ILE A 195 -27.60 22.39 -1.69
N LEU A 196 -28.27 23.22 -2.50
CA LEU A 196 -28.49 22.94 -3.92
C LEU A 196 -27.18 22.81 -4.68
N LYS A 197 -26.19 23.64 -4.39
CA LYS A 197 -24.86 23.57 -5.00
C LYS A 197 -24.15 22.25 -4.68
N ILE A 198 -24.20 21.81 -3.42
CA ILE A 198 -23.61 20.53 -3.01
C ILE A 198 -24.26 19.38 -3.77
N VAL A 199 -25.59 19.32 -3.80
CA VAL A 199 -26.30 18.21 -4.46
C VAL A 199 -26.11 18.24 -5.97
N LYS A 200 -26.13 19.41 -6.63
CA LYS A 200 -25.82 19.54 -8.07
C LYS A 200 -24.41 19.07 -8.40
N THR A 201 -23.45 19.30 -7.51
CA THR A 201 -22.07 18.85 -7.71
C THR A 201 -21.96 17.33 -7.58
N ALA A 202 -22.69 16.74 -6.63
CA ALA A 202 -22.73 15.29 -6.45
C ALA A 202 -23.54 14.57 -7.54
N LEU A 203 -24.58 15.21 -8.07
CA LEU A 203 -25.52 14.67 -9.04
C LEU A 203 -25.71 15.63 -10.23
N PRO A 204 -24.67 15.82 -11.07
CA PRO A 204 -24.73 16.75 -12.19
C PRO A 204 -25.85 16.39 -13.18
N GLU A 205 -26.17 15.11 -13.37
CA GLU A 205 -27.25 14.64 -14.23
C GLU A 205 -28.66 15.07 -13.78
N TYR A 206 -28.82 15.45 -12.50
CA TYR A 206 -30.08 15.96 -11.96
C TYR A 206 -30.11 17.49 -11.84
N SER A 207 -29.13 18.20 -12.42
CA SER A 207 -29.00 19.66 -12.26
C SER A 207 -30.23 20.44 -12.71
N GLU A 208 -30.85 20.04 -13.83
CA GLU A 208 -32.07 20.65 -14.36
C GLU A 208 -33.26 20.43 -13.42
N PHE A 209 -33.47 19.18 -12.97
CA PHE A 209 -34.51 18.83 -12.01
C PHE A 209 -34.38 19.63 -10.70
N ILE A 210 -33.15 19.77 -10.19
CA ILE A 210 -32.86 20.55 -8.97
C ILE A 210 -33.12 22.05 -9.20
N ALA A 211 -32.83 22.58 -10.39
CA ALA A 211 -33.11 23.97 -10.72
C ALA A 211 -34.62 24.27 -10.81
N GLU A 212 -35.40 23.32 -11.34
CA GLU A 212 -36.85 23.47 -11.49
C GLU A 212 -37.60 23.33 -10.16
N HIS A 213 -37.24 22.35 -9.33
CA HIS A 213 -38.02 21.96 -8.15
C HIS A 213 -37.42 22.44 -6.81
N GLY A 214 -36.19 22.95 -6.81
CA GLY A 214 -35.54 23.54 -5.65
C GLY A 214 -35.26 22.55 -4.50
N VAL A 215 -35.19 23.07 -3.27
CA VAL A 215 -34.72 22.29 -2.10
C VAL A 215 -35.72 21.23 -1.62
N ASN A 216 -37.01 21.42 -1.93
CA ASN A 216 -38.08 20.52 -1.48
C ASN A 216 -38.05 19.16 -2.20
N SER A 217 -37.48 19.08 -3.41
CA SER A 217 -37.39 17.83 -4.18
C SER A 217 -36.16 16.99 -3.86
N LEU A 218 -35.21 17.50 -3.07
CA LEU A 218 -33.94 16.83 -2.81
C LEU A 218 -34.12 15.46 -2.14
N HIS A 219 -35.20 15.27 -1.38
CA HIS A 219 -35.53 13.98 -0.78
C HIS A 219 -35.60 12.85 -1.83
N TYR A 220 -36.17 13.13 -3.01
CA TYR A 220 -36.34 12.16 -4.09
C TYR A 220 -35.01 11.75 -4.74
N LEU A 221 -33.92 12.49 -4.48
CA LEU A 221 -32.59 12.19 -5.00
C LEU A 221 -31.77 11.31 -4.06
N LEU A 222 -32.24 11.03 -2.83
CA LEU A 222 -31.51 10.22 -1.86
C LEU A 222 -31.17 8.83 -2.40
N ASP A 223 -32.11 8.18 -3.10
CA ASP A 223 -31.89 6.86 -3.70
C ASP A 223 -30.84 6.88 -4.81
N ALA A 224 -30.81 7.96 -5.60
CA ALA A 224 -29.82 8.15 -6.65
C ALA A 224 -28.41 8.32 -6.05
N ILE A 225 -28.27 9.10 -4.98
CA ILE A 225 -26.99 9.25 -4.26
C ILE A 225 -26.57 7.93 -3.63
N GLU A 226 -27.49 7.21 -2.99
CA GLU A 226 -27.22 5.90 -2.37
C GLU A 226 -26.71 4.88 -3.40
N THR A 227 -27.32 4.86 -4.59
CA THR A 227 -26.89 4.00 -5.71
C THR A 227 -25.48 4.36 -6.19
N LYS A 228 -25.16 5.65 -6.28
CA LYS A 228 -23.82 6.12 -6.68
C LYS A 228 -22.77 5.76 -5.63
N LEU A 229 -23.09 5.94 -4.35
CA LEU A 229 -22.24 5.56 -3.23
C LEU A 229 -21.96 4.05 -3.23
N LEU A 230 -22.99 3.22 -3.40
CA LEU A 230 -22.85 1.76 -3.48
C LEU A 230 -21.95 1.34 -4.64
N LYS A 231 -22.13 1.96 -5.81
CA LYS A 231 -21.31 1.67 -6.98
C LYS A 231 -19.83 2.01 -6.71
N GLU A 232 -19.58 3.14 -6.08
CA GLU A 232 -18.21 3.56 -5.73
C GLU A 232 -17.58 2.63 -4.69
N ILE A 233 -18.33 2.21 -3.66
CA ILE A 233 -17.89 1.20 -2.69
C ILE A 233 -17.52 -0.12 -3.40
N GLN A 234 -18.32 -0.56 -4.36
CA GLN A 234 -18.02 -1.77 -5.14
C GLN A 234 -16.74 -1.62 -5.98
N THR A 235 -16.47 -0.44 -6.53
CA THR A 235 -15.21 -0.15 -7.23
C THR A 235 -14.03 -0.25 -6.27
N MET A 236 -14.11 0.38 -5.10
CA MET A 236 -13.06 0.34 -4.08
C MET A 236 -12.71 -1.10 -3.64
N LEU A 237 -13.72 -1.97 -3.49
CA LEU A 237 -13.53 -3.38 -3.15
C LEU A 237 -12.87 -4.19 -4.27
N LYS A 238 -13.13 -3.86 -5.53
CA LYS A 238 -12.52 -4.53 -6.69
C LYS A 238 -11.06 -4.13 -6.88
N ASP A 239 -10.77 -2.83 -6.79
CA ASP A 239 -9.43 -2.30 -7.06
C ASP A 239 -8.40 -2.75 -6.02
N THR A 240 -8.83 -3.04 -4.79
CA THR A 240 -7.94 -3.49 -3.72
C THR A 240 -7.77 -5.01 -3.64
N GLY A 241 -8.67 -5.79 -4.25
CA GLY A 241 -8.58 -7.24 -4.33
C GLY A 241 -7.53 -7.74 -5.34
N SER A 242 -7.33 -7.04 -6.46
CA SER A 242 -6.35 -7.41 -7.50
C SER A 242 -4.91 -7.38 -7.00
N ASP A 243 -4.61 -6.43 -6.13
CA ASP A 243 -3.26 -6.12 -5.65
C ASP A 243 -2.58 -7.25 -4.85
N ALA A 244 -3.37 -8.08 -4.15
CA ALA A 244 -2.84 -9.22 -3.40
C ALA A 244 -2.50 -10.40 -4.32
N GLU A 245 -3.30 -10.62 -5.37
CA GLU A 245 -3.02 -11.61 -6.41
C GLU A 245 -1.80 -11.20 -7.23
N ASP A 246 -1.67 -9.92 -7.56
CA ASP A 246 -0.53 -9.39 -8.31
C ASP A 246 0.79 -9.51 -7.53
N ILE A 247 0.78 -9.30 -6.21
CA ILE A 247 1.95 -9.56 -5.37
C ILE A 247 2.28 -11.05 -5.30
N LYS A 248 1.27 -11.91 -5.13
CA LYS A 248 1.49 -13.36 -5.10
C LYS A 248 2.08 -13.83 -6.43
N ARG A 249 1.61 -13.28 -7.54
CA ARG A 249 2.13 -13.54 -8.88
C ARG A 249 3.55 -13.01 -9.05
N ALA A 250 3.84 -11.81 -8.54
CA ALA A 250 5.21 -11.27 -8.51
C ALA A 250 6.14 -12.18 -7.71
N ALA A 251 5.70 -12.68 -6.54
CA ALA A 251 6.46 -13.62 -5.71
C ALA A 251 6.74 -14.94 -6.44
N GLN A 252 5.76 -15.48 -7.18
CA GLN A 252 5.92 -16.68 -8.00
C GLN A 252 6.92 -16.48 -9.15
N ILE A 253 6.82 -15.36 -9.89
CA ILE A 253 7.77 -15.04 -10.97
C ILE A 253 9.20 -14.98 -10.43
N LEU A 254 9.33 -14.36 -9.26
CA LEU A 254 10.56 -14.18 -8.52
C LEU A 254 11.16 -15.52 -8.03
N GLU A 255 10.33 -16.47 -7.59
CA GLU A 255 10.75 -17.83 -7.22
C GLU A 255 11.19 -18.65 -8.45
N GLU A 256 10.45 -18.57 -9.55
CA GLU A 256 10.78 -19.28 -10.80
C GLU A 256 12.07 -18.75 -11.44
N THR A 257 12.32 -17.43 -11.35
CA THR A 257 13.57 -16.82 -11.84
C THR A 257 14.79 -17.35 -11.05
N GLU A 258 14.62 -17.61 -9.75
CA GLU A 258 15.68 -18.12 -8.87
C GLU A 258 15.98 -19.60 -9.11
N LYS A 259 14.95 -20.42 -9.35
CA LYS A 259 15.12 -21.79 -9.85
C LYS A 259 15.87 -21.82 -11.17
N LEU A 260 15.59 -20.90 -12.09
CA LEU A 260 16.30 -20.82 -13.37
C LEU A 260 17.77 -20.41 -13.21
N MET A 261 18.08 -19.44 -12.33
CA MET A 261 19.46 -19.00 -12.09
C MET A 261 20.30 -20.10 -11.42
N SER A 262 19.75 -20.80 -10.41
CA SER A 262 20.44 -21.91 -9.74
C SER A 262 20.70 -23.12 -10.65
N VAL A 263 19.78 -23.41 -11.57
CA VAL A 263 19.99 -24.45 -12.61
C VAL A 263 21.11 -24.05 -13.57
N ASN A 264 21.20 -22.77 -13.93
CA ASN A 264 22.22 -22.28 -14.86
C ASN A 264 23.63 -22.29 -14.24
N GLU A 265 23.75 -22.03 -12.94
CA GLU A 265 25.00 -22.19 -12.19
C GLU A 265 25.46 -23.66 -12.11
N GLN A 266 24.53 -24.60 -11.89
CA GLN A 266 24.85 -26.03 -11.90
C GLN A 266 25.32 -26.53 -13.28
N MET A 267 24.83 -25.93 -14.38
CA MET A 267 25.30 -26.25 -15.73
C MET A 267 26.67 -25.64 -16.06
N LEU A 268 27.11 -24.60 -15.36
CA LEU A 268 28.44 -23.99 -15.53
C LEU A 268 29.53 -24.70 -14.71
N GLU A 269 29.16 -25.42 -13.65
CA GLU A 269 30.08 -26.22 -12.83
C GLU A 269 30.27 -27.68 -13.33
N ALA A 270 29.56 -28.11 -14.39
CA ALA A 270 29.65 -29.43 -15.03
C ALA A 270 30.50 -29.41 -16.31
#